data_AF-A0A847PMU5-F1
#
_entry.id   AF-A0A847PMU5-F1
#
_cell.length_a   1.000
_cell.length_b   1.000
_cell.length_c   1.000
_cell.angle_alpha   90.00
_cell.angle_beta   90.00
_cell.angle_gamma   90.00
#
_symmetry.space_group_name_H-M   'P 1'
#
loop_
_entity.id
_entity.type
_entity.pdbx_description
1 polymer ?
#
loop_
_entity_poly.entity_id
_entity_poly.type
_entity_poly.pdbx_seq_one_letter_code
_entity_poly.pdbx_strand_id
1 'polypeptide(L)'
;MKAYESYEYYDGKVRECCNYAVRSAKNFATSDNNKKRQPCGPDEKHLASILKKDLTQFCDTVVEENFTADQQAYILSNLLIFIFMLISIVLAILSFFFAEYFLFIMIGSIVFSLLAFLGFFGVFGGTSKNVAGINIFATRNPEKEVTKRIIIEANLDAPFKRSLSRKTALILKTLNLFSIILYIVFAILALLVEYDKLTFFASEGFIYIAFPLSLFAFIPLALSRSVKANASFPGVVDNLIGCYTACGTLRAMSQMKLRTENTEVCVLLSGAKNAGNAGVKTFCKMHEDANKAVKTIVISLDSIYNADAITVISSSKKITDLLATASSNSGVELLNINQKHIKKNGSFKVFKKAGIPVATLTSLKEDLPAFFGSAKDNEENINVKAVEAVMKTVLETIYAKDASK
;
A
#
# COMPACT_ATOMS: atom_id res chain seq x y z
N MET A 1 27.93 20.33 6.59
CA MET A 1 28.57 19.49 5.57
C MET A 1 27.47 18.84 4.76
N LYS A 2 27.50 18.98 3.44
CA LYS A 2 26.55 18.33 2.52
C LYS A 2 27.09 16.96 2.10
N ALA A 3 26.25 16.06 1.61
CA ALA A 3 26.70 14.71 1.28
C ALA A 3 27.73 14.75 0.14
N TYR A 4 27.51 15.56 -0.89
CA TYR A 4 28.45 15.70 -2.00
C TYR A 4 29.82 16.27 -1.61
N GLU A 5 29.90 17.01 -0.50
CA GLU A 5 31.17 17.58 0.02
C GLU A 5 32.00 16.53 0.77
N SER A 6 31.38 15.41 1.16
CA SER A 6 32.02 14.38 1.98
C SER A 6 32.89 13.40 1.18
N TYR A 7 32.80 13.39 -0.15
CA TYR A 7 33.53 12.45 -0.99
C TYR A 7 33.83 13.05 -2.38
N GLU A 8 35.11 13.07 -2.76
CA GLU A 8 35.60 13.70 -4.01
C GLU A 8 34.90 13.18 -5.27
N TYR A 9 34.57 11.89 -5.32
CA TYR A 9 33.91 11.25 -6.48
C TYR A 9 32.44 10.91 -6.22
N TYR A 10 31.74 11.75 -5.44
CA TYR A 10 30.36 11.51 -5.00
C TYR A 10 29.43 11.08 -6.13
N ASP A 11 29.33 11.89 -7.20
CA ASP A 11 28.43 11.60 -8.33
C ASP A 11 28.76 10.28 -9.02
N GLY A 12 30.06 10.00 -9.23
CA GLY A 12 30.51 8.75 -9.83
C GLY A 12 30.13 7.53 -8.99
N LYS A 13 30.29 7.64 -7.66
CA LYS A 13 29.99 6.54 -6.73
C LYS A 13 28.50 6.31 -6.56
N VAL A 14 27.71 7.37 -6.49
CA VAL A 14 26.24 7.27 -6.49
C VAL A 14 25.75 6.62 -7.78
N ARG A 15 26.33 6.98 -8.93
CA ARG A 15 25.98 6.35 -10.22
C ARG A 15 26.34 4.87 -10.27
N GLU A 16 27.46 4.45 -9.68
CA GLU A 16 27.80 3.03 -9.54
C GLU A 16 26.74 2.26 -8.73
N CYS A 17 26.32 2.81 -7.58
CA CYS A 17 25.28 2.20 -6.74
C CYS A 17 23.90 2.22 -7.38
N CYS A 18 23.58 3.27 -8.15
CA CYS A 18 22.38 3.34 -8.98
C CYS A 18 22.38 2.23 -10.05
N ASN A 19 23.51 2.03 -10.74
CA ASN A 19 23.65 0.97 -11.73
C ASN A 19 23.48 -0.43 -11.11
N TYR A 20 23.98 -0.64 -9.89
CA TYR A 20 23.69 -1.84 -9.11
C TYR A 20 22.19 -2.01 -8.90
N ALA A 21 21.51 -0.98 -8.36
CA ALA A 21 20.09 -1.05 -8.07
C ALA A 21 19.26 -1.39 -9.32
N VAL A 22 19.54 -0.70 -10.44
CA VAL A 22 18.84 -0.91 -11.70
C VAL A 22 19.11 -2.31 -12.27
N ARG A 23 20.38 -2.73 -12.36
CA ARG A 23 20.72 -4.04 -12.95
C ARG A 23 20.15 -5.18 -12.13
N SER A 24 20.26 -5.11 -10.80
CA SER A 24 19.70 -6.14 -9.92
C SER A 24 18.18 -6.20 -10.00
N ALA A 25 17.50 -5.04 -10.05
CA ALA A 25 16.05 -4.99 -10.24
C ALA A 25 15.63 -5.59 -11.59
N LYS A 26 16.33 -5.26 -12.69
CA LYS A 26 16.06 -5.83 -14.02
C LYS A 26 16.24 -7.34 -14.02
N ASN A 27 17.36 -7.83 -13.50
CA ASN A 27 17.67 -9.25 -13.44
C ASN A 27 16.61 -10.04 -12.63
N PHE A 28 16.22 -9.50 -11.47
CA PHE A 28 15.16 -10.11 -10.66
C PHE A 28 13.81 -10.07 -11.39
N ALA A 29 13.45 -8.94 -12.00
CA ALA A 29 12.18 -8.75 -12.70
C ALA A 29 11.96 -9.75 -13.84
N THR A 30 13.02 -10.06 -14.60
CA THR A 30 12.99 -11.01 -15.73
C THR A 30 13.07 -12.47 -15.29
N SER A 31 13.39 -12.73 -14.02
CA SER A 31 13.52 -14.09 -13.49
C SER A 31 12.15 -14.74 -13.24
N ASP A 32 12.11 -16.07 -13.16
CA ASP A 32 10.91 -16.80 -12.75
C ASP A 32 10.46 -16.46 -11.32
N ASN A 33 11.38 -15.92 -10.50
CA ASN A 33 11.17 -15.55 -9.10
C ASN A 33 10.47 -14.19 -8.93
N ASN A 34 9.78 -13.66 -9.94
CA ASN A 34 8.95 -12.45 -9.81
C ASN A 34 7.46 -12.68 -10.10
N LYS A 35 7.07 -13.93 -10.45
CA LYS A 35 5.69 -14.27 -10.84
C LYS A 35 4.73 -14.38 -9.65
N LYS A 36 5.26 -14.67 -8.47
CA LYS A 36 4.51 -14.94 -7.23
C LYS A 36 4.94 -14.04 -6.08
N ARG A 37 5.28 -12.78 -6.39
CA ARG A 37 5.70 -11.76 -5.40
C ARG A 37 4.52 -11.06 -4.72
N GLN A 38 3.30 -11.59 -4.81
CA GLN A 38 2.16 -11.07 -4.06
C GLN A 38 2.45 -11.04 -2.54
N PRO A 39 1.72 -10.25 -1.72
CA PRO A 39 1.90 -10.23 -0.26
C PRO A 39 2.07 -11.61 0.35
N CYS A 40 3.05 -11.79 1.21
CA CYS A 40 3.49 -13.03 1.86
C CYS A 40 3.77 -14.21 0.91
N GLY A 41 3.99 -13.94 -0.38
CA GLY A 41 4.27 -14.93 -1.41
C GLY A 41 5.69 -15.51 -1.33
N PRO A 42 5.96 -16.66 -1.98
CA PRO A 42 7.29 -17.28 -1.97
C PRO A 42 8.36 -16.37 -2.57
N ASP A 43 8.04 -15.66 -3.66
CA ASP A 43 8.99 -14.80 -4.36
C ASP A 43 9.27 -13.49 -3.62
N GLU A 44 8.32 -13.01 -2.80
CA GLU A 44 8.57 -11.89 -1.87
C GLU A 44 9.59 -12.29 -0.81
N LYS A 45 9.45 -13.49 -0.23
CA LYS A 45 10.43 -14.04 0.73
C LYS A 45 11.78 -14.30 0.08
N HIS A 46 11.79 -14.75 -1.17
CA HIS A 46 13.03 -14.93 -1.92
C HIS A 46 13.74 -13.59 -2.16
N LEU A 47 13.02 -12.55 -2.58
CA LEU A 47 13.56 -11.20 -2.69
C LEU A 47 14.10 -10.69 -1.35
N ALA A 48 13.34 -10.86 -0.27
CA ALA A 48 13.75 -10.47 1.06
C ALA A 48 15.07 -11.14 1.49
N SER A 49 15.23 -12.44 1.19
CA SER A 49 16.46 -13.19 1.46
C SER A 49 17.66 -12.66 0.68
N ILE A 50 17.50 -12.36 -0.62
CA ILE A 50 18.55 -11.75 -1.45
C ILE A 50 18.95 -10.40 -0.87
N LEU A 51 17.99 -9.52 -0.65
CA LEU A 51 18.26 -8.15 -0.19
C LEU A 51 18.82 -8.13 1.23
N LYS A 52 18.43 -9.06 2.11
CA LYS A 52 19.06 -9.24 3.41
C LYS A 52 20.55 -9.57 3.26
N LYS A 53 20.89 -10.54 2.41
CA LYS A 53 22.28 -10.94 2.16
C LYS A 53 23.11 -9.78 1.61
N ASP A 54 22.52 -8.96 0.74
CA ASP A 54 23.16 -7.76 0.21
C ASP A 54 23.37 -6.73 1.33
N LEU A 55 22.34 -6.44 2.12
CA LEU A 55 22.40 -5.47 3.22
C LEU A 55 23.42 -5.86 4.30
N THR A 56 23.62 -7.15 4.60
CA THR A 56 24.63 -7.62 5.56
C THR A 56 26.06 -7.22 5.18
N GLN A 57 26.32 -6.93 3.91
CA GLN A 57 27.64 -6.47 3.44
C GLN A 57 27.86 -4.96 3.69
N PHE A 58 26.79 -4.19 3.90
CA PHE A 58 26.83 -2.72 3.92
C PHE A 58 26.33 -2.10 5.24
N CYS A 59 25.68 -2.89 6.09
CA CYS A 59 25.03 -2.47 7.32
C CYS A 59 25.66 -3.16 8.53
N ASP A 60 25.58 -2.52 9.69
CA ASP A 60 26.16 -3.06 10.93
C ASP A 60 25.23 -4.12 11.55
N THR A 61 23.92 -3.94 11.42
CA THR A 61 22.92 -4.94 11.82
C THR A 61 21.87 -5.12 10.75
N VAL A 62 21.38 -6.36 10.58
CA VAL A 62 20.28 -6.70 9.69
C VAL A 62 19.42 -7.76 10.36
N VAL A 63 18.16 -7.44 10.61
CA VAL A 63 17.20 -8.31 11.29
C VAL A 63 16.01 -8.65 10.39
N GLU A 64 15.50 -9.86 10.56
CA GLU A 64 14.25 -10.31 9.98
C GLU A 64 13.14 -10.20 11.01
N GLU A 65 12.02 -9.57 10.65
CA GLU A 65 10.87 -9.44 11.52
C GLU A 65 9.69 -10.18 10.91
N ASN A 66 9.30 -11.26 11.57
CA ASN A 66 8.18 -12.08 11.13
C ASN A 66 6.85 -11.46 11.57
N PHE A 67 5.85 -11.55 10.69
CA PHE A 67 4.49 -11.14 10.99
C PHE A 67 3.48 -12.03 10.27
N THR A 68 2.20 -11.83 10.54
CA THR A 68 1.11 -12.49 9.82
C THR A 68 0.29 -11.47 9.04
N ALA A 69 -0.13 -11.86 7.84
CA ALA A 69 -1.02 -11.05 7.02
C ALA A 69 -2.15 -11.87 6.46
N ASP A 70 -3.28 -11.19 6.24
CA ASP A 70 -4.43 -11.77 5.59
C ASP A 70 -4.44 -11.41 4.10
N GLN A 71 -3.97 -12.34 3.27
CA GLN A 71 -3.95 -12.18 1.81
C GLN A 71 -5.36 -12.21 1.20
N GLN A 72 -6.33 -12.84 1.87
CA GLN A 72 -7.64 -13.14 1.30
C GLN A 72 -8.77 -12.29 1.88
N ALA A 73 -8.49 -11.41 2.86
CA ALA A 73 -9.46 -10.52 3.48
C ALA A 73 -10.35 -9.80 2.47
N TYR A 74 -9.77 -9.29 1.37
CA TYR A 74 -10.55 -8.63 0.31
C TYR A 74 -11.47 -9.61 -0.43
N ILE A 75 -10.98 -10.80 -0.76
CA ILE A 75 -11.75 -11.83 -1.50
C ILE A 75 -12.90 -12.32 -0.63
N LEU A 76 -12.61 -12.66 0.63
CA LEU A 76 -13.57 -13.20 1.59
C LEU A 76 -14.62 -12.16 2.00
N SER A 77 -14.20 -10.91 2.28
CA SER A 77 -15.13 -9.81 2.57
C SER A 77 -16.14 -9.63 1.44
N ASN A 78 -15.70 -9.58 0.18
CA ASN A 78 -16.63 -9.46 -0.96
C ASN A 78 -17.50 -10.70 -1.15
N LEU A 79 -17.01 -11.90 -0.84
CA LEU A 79 -17.82 -13.12 -0.89
C LEU A 79 -18.92 -13.12 0.17
N LEU A 80 -18.61 -12.67 1.39
CA LEU A 80 -19.60 -12.51 2.46
C LEU A 80 -20.64 -11.45 2.11
N ILE A 81 -20.23 -10.30 1.54
CA ILE A 81 -21.17 -9.28 1.06
C ILE A 81 -22.14 -9.88 0.03
N PHE A 82 -21.62 -10.67 -0.94
CA PHE A 82 -22.46 -11.38 -1.91
C PHE A 82 -23.48 -12.28 -1.23
N ILE A 83 -23.03 -13.14 -0.31
CA ILE A 83 -23.90 -14.08 0.41
C ILE A 83 -24.98 -13.33 1.20
N PHE A 84 -24.60 -12.28 1.93
CA PHE A 84 -25.56 -11.49 2.72
C PHE A 84 -26.57 -10.74 1.84
N MET A 85 -26.13 -10.14 0.73
CA MET A 85 -27.06 -9.53 -0.22
C MET A 85 -27.99 -10.58 -0.84
N LEU A 86 -27.47 -11.76 -1.21
CA LEU A 86 -28.27 -12.83 -1.79
C LEU A 86 -29.34 -13.33 -0.80
N ILE A 87 -28.97 -13.54 0.46
CA ILE A 87 -29.93 -13.94 1.50
C ILE A 87 -30.96 -12.83 1.73
N SER A 88 -30.54 -11.57 1.81
CA SER A 88 -31.45 -10.43 1.99
C SER A 88 -32.49 -10.35 0.88
N ILE A 89 -32.09 -10.51 -0.39
CA ILE A 89 -33.05 -10.43 -1.50
C ILE A 89 -33.93 -11.68 -1.62
N VAL A 90 -33.40 -12.86 -1.31
CA VAL A 90 -34.21 -14.09 -1.27
C VAL A 90 -35.29 -13.98 -0.18
N LEU A 91 -34.95 -13.48 1.02
CA LEU A 91 -35.93 -13.22 2.06
C LEU A 91 -36.99 -12.22 1.59
N ALA A 92 -36.59 -11.12 0.95
CA ALA A 92 -37.55 -10.16 0.42
C ALA A 92 -38.48 -10.76 -0.67
N ILE A 93 -38.00 -11.69 -1.50
CA ILE A 93 -38.85 -12.38 -2.48
C ILE A 93 -39.77 -13.39 -1.77
N LEU A 94 -39.27 -14.09 -0.74
CA LEU A 94 -40.07 -15.04 0.04
C LEU A 94 -41.20 -14.37 0.82
N SER A 95 -41.04 -13.11 1.23
CA SER A 95 -42.11 -12.40 1.95
C SER A 95 -43.38 -12.23 1.11
N PHE A 96 -43.26 -12.23 -0.23
CA PHE A 96 -44.40 -12.28 -1.14
C PHE A 96 -45.21 -13.58 -1.04
N PHE A 97 -44.52 -14.72 -0.89
CA PHE A 97 -45.17 -16.04 -0.84
C PHE A 97 -45.68 -16.39 0.57
N PHE A 98 -45.16 -15.74 1.60
CA PHE A 98 -45.44 -16.03 3.01
C PHE A 98 -45.89 -14.78 3.76
N ALA A 99 -47.01 -14.19 3.32
CA ALA A 99 -47.54 -12.92 3.85
C ALA A 99 -47.77 -12.93 5.37
N GLU A 100 -48.22 -14.06 5.92
CA GLU A 100 -48.44 -14.26 7.36
C GLU A 100 -47.14 -14.14 8.20
N TYR A 101 -45.96 -14.29 7.58
CA TYR A 101 -44.66 -14.11 8.21
C TYR A 101 -43.89 -12.88 7.70
N PHE A 102 -44.54 -12.00 6.94
CA PHE A 102 -43.92 -10.88 6.23
C PHE A 102 -42.97 -10.07 7.12
N LEU A 103 -43.44 -9.63 8.30
CA LEU A 103 -42.65 -8.83 9.24
C LEU A 103 -41.32 -9.49 9.61
N PHE A 104 -41.35 -10.76 10.02
CA PHE A 104 -40.16 -11.48 10.46
C PHE A 104 -39.19 -11.71 9.29
N ILE A 105 -39.71 -12.05 8.11
CA ILE A 105 -38.90 -12.25 6.90
C ILE A 105 -38.22 -10.94 6.48
N MET A 106 -38.95 -9.82 6.51
CA MET A 106 -38.41 -8.51 6.16
C MET A 106 -37.40 -8.00 7.18
N ILE A 107 -37.60 -8.23 8.48
CA ILE A 107 -36.60 -7.96 9.51
C ILE A 107 -35.32 -8.77 9.21
N GLY A 108 -35.44 -10.04 8.84
CA GLY A 108 -34.32 -10.86 8.40
C GLY A 108 -33.59 -10.24 7.20
N SER A 109 -34.33 -9.76 6.20
CA SER A 109 -33.75 -9.07 5.04
C SER A 109 -32.96 -7.81 5.43
N ILE A 110 -33.47 -7.02 6.38
CA ILE A 110 -32.77 -5.85 6.93
C ILE A 110 -31.48 -6.27 7.63
N VAL A 111 -31.52 -7.29 8.49
CA VAL A 111 -30.33 -7.79 9.20
C VAL A 111 -29.23 -8.18 8.21
N PHE A 112 -29.56 -8.95 7.17
CA PHE A 112 -28.55 -9.37 6.19
C PHE A 112 -28.04 -8.20 5.33
N SER A 113 -28.87 -7.23 4.96
CA SER A 113 -28.39 -6.04 4.24
C SER A 113 -27.48 -5.16 5.12
N LEU A 114 -27.73 -5.07 6.44
CA LEU A 114 -26.83 -4.43 7.40
C LEU A 114 -25.51 -5.20 7.56
N LEU A 115 -25.53 -6.53 7.60
CA LEU A 115 -24.31 -7.34 7.60
C LEU A 115 -23.49 -7.12 6.30
N ALA A 116 -24.14 -7.01 5.14
CA ALA A 116 -23.46 -6.63 3.90
C ALA A 116 -22.79 -5.25 4.01
N PHE A 117 -23.45 -4.28 4.63
CA PHE A 117 -22.90 -2.95 4.89
C PHE A 117 -21.68 -2.98 5.83
N LEU A 118 -21.74 -3.73 6.93
CA LEU A 118 -20.57 -3.95 7.80
C LEU A 118 -19.43 -4.65 7.05
N GLY A 119 -19.76 -5.61 6.19
CA GLY A 119 -18.81 -6.29 5.31
C GLY A 119 -18.08 -5.33 4.37
N PHE A 120 -18.77 -4.32 3.82
CA PHE A 120 -18.18 -3.31 2.94
C PHE A 120 -17.07 -2.48 3.61
N PHE A 121 -17.20 -2.22 4.92
CA PHE A 121 -16.18 -1.53 5.73
C PHE A 121 -15.10 -2.46 6.28
N GLY A 122 -15.13 -3.75 5.93
CA GLY A 122 -14.09 -4.71 6.27
C GLY A 122 -14.19 -5.30 7.67
N VAL A 123 -15.37 -5.26 8.31
CA VAL A 123 -15.58 -5.82 9.67
C VAL A 123 -15.25 -7.31 9.73
N PHE A 124 -15.52 -8.07 8.67
CA PHE A 124 -15.26 -9.52 8.62
C PHE A 124 -13.86 -9.88 8.09
N GLY A 125 -12.97 -8.89 7.90
CA GLY A 125 -11.66 -9.10 7.29
C GLY A 125 -10.70 -9.99 8.10
N GLY A 126 -10.99 -10.30 9.37
CA GLY A 126 -10.16 -11.19 10.21
C GLY A 126 -10.52 -12.68 10.13
N THR A 127 -11.45 -13.06 9.26
CA THR A 127 -11.95 -14.44 9.14
C THR A 127 -11.20 -15.29 8.10
N SER A 128 -10.27 -14.70 7.36
CA SER A 128 -9.47 -15.42 6.35
C SER A 128 -8.17 -15.98 6.94
N LYS A 129 -7.57 -16.91 6.19
CA LYS A 129 -6.35 -17.59 6.62
C LYS A 129 -5.16 -16.62 6.61
N ASN A 130 -4.55 -16.45 7.78
CA ASN A 130 -3.31 -15.71 7.93
C ASN A 130 -2.12 -16.47 7.31
N VAL A 131 -1.23 -15.73 6.66
CA VAL A 131 0.01 -16.23 6.05
C VAL A 131 1.20 -15.50 6.67
N ALA A 132 2.29 -16.22 6.91
CA ALA A 132 3.52 -15.64 7.44
C ALA A 132 4.19 -14.72 6.40
N GLY A 133 4.46 -13.47 6.79
CA GLY A 133 5.22 -12.47 6.06
C GLY A 133 6.50 -12.07 6.80
N ILE A 134 7.33 -11.28 6.14
CA ILE A 134 8.64 -10.86 6.64
C ILE A 134 8.90 -9.39 6.31
N ASN A 135 9.43 -8.64 7.27
CA ASN A 135 10.13 -7.39 7.00
C ASN A 135 11.64 -7.62 7.15
N ILE A 136 12.44 -6.85 6.42
CA ILE A 136 13.88 -6.72 6.69
C ILE A 136 14.13 -5.33 7.25
N PHE A 137 14.77 -5.26 8.41
CA PHE A 137 15.21 -4.00 8.99
C PHE A 137 16.73 -4.01 9.13
N ALA A 138 17.40 -3.10 8.43
CA ALA A 138 18.84 -2.99 8.41
C ALA A 138 19.28 -1.63 8.93
N THR A 139 20.37 -1.59 9.69
CA THR A 139 20.84 -0.38 10.36
C THR A 139 22.31 -0.14 10.06
N ARG A 140 22.61 1.12 9.77
CA ARG A 140 23.95 1.68 9.69
C ARG A 140 24.13 2.67 10.85
N ASN A 141 24.99 2.30 11.79
CA ASN A 141 25.22 3.05 13.02
C ASN A 141 25.96 4.38 12.73
N PRO A 142 25.64 5.44 13.49
CA PRO A 142 26.43 6.66 13.52
C PRO A 142 27.72 6.46 14.34
N GLU A 143 28.60 7.47 14.34
CA GLU A 143 29.86 7.44 15.10
C GLU A 143 29.66 7.64 16.61
N LYS A 144 28.68 8.46 17.00
CA LYS A 144 28.35 8.77 18.39
C LYS A 144 26.99 8.22 18.78
N GLU A 145 26.50 8.60 19.96
CA GLU A 145 25.20 8.17 20.47
C GLU A 145 24.05 8.58 19.52
N VAL A 146 23.09 7.67 19.35
CA VAL A 146 21.93 7.83 18.48
C VAL A 146 20.93 8.80 19.11
N THR A 147 20.82 10.01 18.54
CA THR A 147 19.80 11.00 18.94
C THR A 147 18.72 11.20 17.88
N LYS A 148 19.00 10.77 16.65
CA LYS A 148 18.14 10.93 15.47
C LYS A 148 18.14 9.62 14.69
N ARG A 149 17.06 9.35 13.97
CA ARG A 149 16.94 8.20 13.07
C ARG A 149 16.28 8.62 11.76
N ILE A 150 16.77 8.08 10.66
CA ILE A 150 16.10 8.13 9.36
C ILE A 150 15.92 6.73 8.82
N ILE A 151 14.68 6.37 8.50
CA ILE A 151 14.33 5.06 7.95
C ILE A 151 13.95 5.25 6.49
N ILE A 152 14.68 4.62 5.58
CA ILE A 152 14.34 4.54 4.17
C ILE A 152 13.45 3.31 3.99
N GLU A 153 12.19 3.50 3.62
CA GLU A 153 11.21 2.41 3.52
C GLU A 153 10.88 2.09 2.06
N ALA A 154 10.78 0.81 1.74
CA ALA A 154 10.27 0.33 0.46
C ALA A 154 9.56 -1.01 0.61
N ASN A 155 8.46 -1.20 -0.12
CA ASN A 155 7.62 -2.39 0.00
C ASN A 155 8.10 -3.53 -0.90
N LEU A 156 8.25 -4.74 -0.33
CA LEU A 156 8.77 -5.95 -0.98
C LEU A 156 7.77 -6.62 -1.91
N ASP A 157 6.48 -6.53 -1.64
CA ASP A 157 5.44 -7.23 -2.41
C ASP A 157 5.11 -6.53 -3.71
N ALA A 158 4.65 -7.31 -4.67
CA ALA A 158 4.01 -6.87 -5.89
C ALA A 158 2.48 -6.87 -5.72
N PRO A 159 1.75 -6.00 -6.45
CA PRO A 159 0.29 -6.03 -6.46
C PRO A 159 -0.26 -7.39 -6.91
N PHE A 160 -1.34 -7.84 -6.26
CA PHE A 160 -2.07 -9.02 -6.71
C PHE A 160 -2.47 -8.92 -8.19
N LYS A 161 -2.42 -10.04 -8.91
CA LYS A 161 -2.92 -10.10 -10.29
C LYS A 161 -4.44 -9.91 -10.28
N ARG A 162 -4.92 -9.02 -11.15
CA ARG A 162 -6.35 -8.72 -11.28
C ARG A 162 -6.82 -8.88 -12.71
N SER A 163 -8.08 -9.31 -12.89
CA SER A 163 -8.72 -9.32 -14.22
C SER A 163 -9.38 -7.98 -14.56
N LEU A 164 -9.82 -7.23 -13.55
CA LEU A 164 -10.43 -5.92 -13.71
C LEU A 164 -9.38 -4.81 -13.61
N SER A 165 -9.52 -3.79 -14.46
CA SER A 165 -8.75 -2.55 -14.33
C SER A 165 -9.05 -1.86 -13.00
N ARG A 166 -8.11 -1.03 -12.49
CA ARG A 166 -8.32 -0.26 -11.25
C ARG A 166 -9.54 0.67 -11.35
N LYS A 167 -9.76 1.28 -12.52
CA LYS A 167 -10.92 2.17 -12.78
C LYS A 167 -12.22 1.38 -12.73
N THR A 168 -12.30 0.24 -13.43
CA THR A 168 -13.49 -0.62 -13.42
C THR A 168 -13.78 -1.15 -12.02
N ALA A 169 -12.76 -1.63 -11.30
CA ALA A 169 -12.93 -2.10 -9.92
C ALA A 169 -13.41 -0.99 -8.97
N LEU A 170 -12.98 0.26 -9.19
CA LEU A 170 -13.46 1.41 -8.43
C LEU A 170 -14.95 1.70 -8.72
N ILE A 171 -15.35 1.69 -10.00
CA ILE A 171 -16.75 1.88 -10.40
C ILE A 171 -17.64 0.80 -9.77
N LEU A 172 -17.25 -0.48 -9.90
CA LEU A 172 -18.00 -1.58 -9.30
C LEU A 172 -18.04 -1.51 -7.77
N LYS A 173 -16.96 -1.07 -7.10
CA LYS A 173 -16.97 -0.87 -5.65
C LYS A 173 -17.95 0.24 -5.24
N THR A 174 -18.00 1.34 -6.00
CA THR A 174 -18.94 2.43 -5.78
C THR A 174 -20.37 1.98 -6.01
N LEU A 175 -20.64 1.27 -7.13
CA LEU A 175 -21.94 0.69 -7.41
C LEU A 175 -22.37 -0.29 -6.32
N ASN A 176 -21.47 -1.16 -5.84
CA ASN A 176 -21.75 -2.08 -4.74
C ASN A 176 -22.21 -1.35 -3.47
N LEU A 177 -21.57 -0.23 -3.11
CA LEU A 177 -22.01 0.56 -1.96
C LEU A 177 -23.43 1.10 -2.16
N PHE A 178 -23.73 1.65 -3.34
CA PHE A 178 -25.08 2.12 -3.66
C PHE A 178 -26.10 0.97 -3.65
N SER A 179 -25.73 -0.20 -4.16
CA SER A 179 -26.58 -1.40 -4.15
C SER A 179 -26.90 -1.85 -2.72
N ILE A 180 -25.92 -1.87 -1.82
CA ILE A 180 -26.15 -2.22 -0.40
C ILE A 180 -27.12 -1.22 0.24
N ILE A 181 -26.93 0.09 0.00
CA ILE A 181 -27.83 1.12 0.52
C ILE A 181 -29.25 0.93 -0.04
N LEU A 182 -29.37 0.64 -1.34
CA LEU A 182 -30.65 0.39 -1.99
C LEU A 182 -31.38 -0.81 -1.39
N TYR A 183 -30.67 -1.88 -1.02
CA TYR A 183 -31.27 -3.04 -0.35
C TYR A 183 -31.84 -2.68 1.02
N ILE A 184 -31.08 -1.90 1.82
CA ILE A 184 -31.54 -1.44 3.15
C ILE A 184 -32.79 -0.56 2.99
N VAL A 185 -32.75 0.41 2.08
CA VAL A 185 -33.86 1.33 1.83
C VAL A 185 -35.08 0.57 1.33
N PHE A 186 -34.91 -0.34 0.36
CA PHE A 186 -35.99 -1.16 -0.17
C PHE A 186 -36.66 -1.98 0.94
N ALA A 187 -35.88 -2.65 1.80
CA ALA A 187 -36.43 -3.48 2.87
C ALA A 187 -37.22 -2.65 3.90
N ILE A 188 -36.77 -1.44 4.22
CA ILE A 188 -37.50 -0.51 5.09
C ILE A 188 -38.77 -0.01 4.42
N LEU A 189 -38.71 0.41 3.15
CA LEU A 189 -39.87 0.90 2.42
C LEU A 189 -40.94 -0.18 2.24
N ALA A 190 -40.56 -1.42 1.97
CA ALA A 190 -41.49 -2.54 1.86
C ALA A 190 -42.27 -2.76 3.17
N LEU A 191 -41.62 -2.65 4.33
CA LEU A 191 -42.31 -2.67 5.62
C LEU A 191 -43.27 -1.48 5.79
N LEU A 192 -42.85 -0.28 5.41
CA LEU A 192 -43.69 0.91 5.56
C LEU A 192 -44.91 0.89 4.62
N VAL A 193 -44.78 0.32 3.42
CA VAL A 193 -45.89 0.13 2.48
C VAL A 193 -46.87 -0.93 3.00
N GLU A 194 -46.39 -2.08 3.49
CA GLU A 194 -47.25 -3.14 4.02
C GLU A 194 -48.12 -2.67 5.21
N TYR A 195 -47.58 -1.79 6.06
CA TYR A 195 -48.26 -1.28 7.25
C TYR A 195 -48.92 0.10 7.04
N ASP A 196 -49.23 0.46 5.79
CA ASP A 196 -49.94 1.70 5.41
C ASP A 196 -49.29 2.99 5.96
N LYS A 197 -47.97 2.98 6.18
CA LYS A 197 -47.19 4.16 6.60
C LYS A 197 -46.70 4.98 5.42
N LEU A 198 -46.64 4.38 4.23
CA LEU A 198 -46.28 5.03 2.97
C LEU A 198 -47.14 4.46 1.84
N THR A 199 -47.58 5.31 0.91
CA THR A 199 -48.29 4.90 -0.30
C THR A 199 -47.40 5.13 -1.52
N PHE A 200 -47.02 4.05 -2.21
CA PHE A 200 -46.17 4.07 -3.40
C PHE A 200 -46.70 3.09 -4.44
N PHE A 201 -47.07 3.58 -5.64
CA PHE A 201 -47.72 2.77 -6.70
C PHE A 201 -48.92 1.95 -6.14
N ALA A 202 -49.54 1.06 -6.92
CA ALA A 202 -50.44 0.07 -6.31
C ALA A 202 -49.61 -0.76 -5.32
N SER A 203 -50.00 -0.83 -4.04
CA SER A 203 -49.21 -1.41 -2.93
C SER A 203 -48.68 -2.83 -3.23
N GLU A 204 -49.45 -3.63 -3.96
CA GLU A 204 -49.09 -4.98 -4.41
C GLU A 204 -47.90 -5.01 -5.41
N GLY A 205 -47.68 -3.91 -6.13
CA GLY A 205 -46.65 -3.77 -7.15
C GLY A 205 -45.23 -3.59 -6.60
N PHE A 206 -45.10 -3.09 -5.37
CA PHE A 206 -43.82 -2.62 -4.83
C PHE A 206 -42.83 -3.77 -4.61
N ILE A 207 -43.32 -4.93 -4.18
CA ILE A 207 -42.49 -6.11 -3.90
C ILE A 207 -41.83 -6.67 -5.17
N TYR A 208 -42.40 -6.44 -6.35
CA TYR A 208 -41.80 -6.89 -7.62
C TYR A 208 -40.47 -6.19 -7.93
N ILE A 209 -40.16 -5.06 -7.28
CA ILE A 209 -38.85 -4.41 -7.37
C ILE A 209 -37.73 -5.33 -6.83
N ALA A 210 -38.03 -6.29 -5.95
CA ALA A 210 -37.05 -7.24 -5.43
C ALA A 210 -36.41 -8.12 -6.53
N PHE A 211 -37.16 -8.45 -7.59
CA PHE A 211 -36.66 -9.31 -8.66
C PHE A 211 -35.50 -8.68 -9.45
N PRO A 212 -35.62 -7.47 -10.04
CA PRO A 212 -34.49 -6.83 -10.71
C PRO A 212 -33.37 -6.44 -9.74
N LEU A 213 -33.67 -6.19 -8.45
CA LEU A 213 -32.64 -5.90 -7.45
C LEU A 213 -31.65 -7.05 -7.28
N SER A 214 -32.09 -8.30 -7.43
CA SER A 214 -31.24 -9.50 -7.28
C SER A 214 -29.96 -9.47 -8.13
N LEU A 215 -29.97 -8.79 -9.27
CA LEU A 215 -28.81 -8.65 -10.15
C LEU A 215 -27.64 -7.92 -9.47
N PHE A 216 -27.93 -6.96 -8.59
CA PHE A 216 -26.90 -6.19 -7.90
C PHE A 216 -26.10 -7.00 -6.88
N ALA A 217 -26.66 -8.09 -6.35
CA ALA A 217 -25.92 -8.99 -5.46
C ALA A 217 -24.68 -9.60 -6.15
N PHE A 218 -24.68 -9.75 -7.48
CA PHE A 218 -23.54 -10.34 -8.21
C PHE A 218 -22.34 -9.40 -8.38
N ILE A 219 -22.48 -8.10 -8.10
CA ILE A 219 -21.37 -7.12 -8.16
C ILE A 219 -20.23 -7.50 -7.18
N PRO A 220 -20.49 -7.71 -5.87
CA PRO A 220 -19.44 -8.14 -4.94
C PRO A 220 -18.85 -9.51 -5.30
N LEU A 221 -19.63 -10.42 -5.89
CA LEU A 221 -19.08 -11.69 -6.41
C LEU A 221 -18.05 -11.43 -7.53
N ALA A 222 -18.37 -10.56 -8.48
CA ALA A 222 -17.45 -10.17 -9.56
C ALA A 222 -16.17 -9.51 -9.00
N LEU A 223 -16.30 -8.64 -7.99
CA LEU A 223 -15.15 -8.04 -7.30
C LEU A 223 -14.26 -9.08 -6.61
N SER A 224 -14.86 -10.05 -5.91
CA SER A 224 -14.15 -11.16 -5.26
C SER A 224 -13.36 -12.00 -6.27
N ARG A 225 -14.00 -12.40 -7.38
CA ARG A 225 -13.38 -13.19 -8.46
C ARG A 225 -12.36 -12.41 -9.30
N SER A 226 -12.31 -11.08 -9.16
CA SER A 226 -11.38 -10.25 -9.91
C SER A 226 -9.93 -10.33 -9.44
N VAL A 227 -9.68 -10.85 -8.23
CA VAL A 227 -8.35 -10.87 -7.59
C VAL A 227 -7.84 -12.31 -7.48
N LYS A 228 -6.59 -12.54 -7.88
CA LYS A 228 -5.90 -13.83 -7.70
C LYS A 228 -4.91 -13.72 -6.54
N ALA A 229 -5.24 -14.31 -5.39
CA ALA A 229 -4.40 -14.24 -4.18
C ALA A 229 -3.07 -15.01 -4.29
N ASN A 230 -2.91 -15.88 -5.29
CA ASN A 230 -1.73 -16.72 -5.48
C ASN A 230 -0.82 -16.26 -6.64
N ALA A 231 -1.07 -15.08 -7.18
CA ALA A 231 -0.30 -14.50 -8.29
C ALA A 231 -0.21 -12.99 -8.16
N SER A 232 0.86 -12.41 -8.69
CA SER A 232 1.06 -10.97 -8.76
C SER A 232 1.18 -10.47 -10.20
N PHE A 233 1.01 -9.17 -10.37
CA PHE A 233 1.67 -8.47 -11.48
C PHE A 233 3.18 -8.40 -11.22
N PRO A 234 4.02 -8.02 -12.21
CA PRO A 234 5.46 -8.02 -12.01
C PRO A 234 5.92 -6.96 -10.98
N GLY A 235 5.22 -5.82 -10.91
CA GLY A 235 5.42 -4.81 -9.85
C GLY A 235 6.83 -4.21 -9.83
N VAL A 236 7.42 -3.98 -11.00
CA VAL A 236 8.83 -3.58 -11.07
C VAL A 236 9.02 -2.15 -10.55
N VAL A 237 8.19 -1.22 -11.01
CA VAL A 237 8.16 0.15 -10.51
C VAL A 237 7.39 0.22 -9.19
N ASP A 238 6.31 -0.54 -8.99
CA ASP A 238 5.53 -0.67 -7.73
C ASP A 238 5.72 -2.08 -7.11
N ASN A 239 6.79 -2.35 -6.33
CA ASN A 239 7.85 -1.42 -5.92
C ASN A 239 9.26 -2.05 -5.86
N LEU A 240 9.58 -3.01 -6.74
CA LEU A 240 10.87 -3.70 -6.76
C LEU A 240 12.07 -2.74 -6.84
N ILE A 241 12.00 -1.76 -7.75
CA ILE A 241 13.07 -0.76 -7.92
C ILE A 241 13.25 0.09 -6.66
N GLY A 242 12.18 0.36 -5.91
CA GLY A 242 12.25 1.07 -4.63
C GLY A 242 13.08 0.31 -3.60
N CYS A 243 12.90 -1.00 -3.48
CA CYS A 243 13.69 -1.85 -2.58
C CYS A 243 15.18 -1.81 -2.92
N TYR A 244 15.52 -1.99 -4.21
CA TYR A 244 16.91 -1.91 -4.65
C TYR A 244 17.51 -0.51 -4.52
N THR A 245 16.70 0.55 -4.71
CA THR A 245 17.13 1.94 -4.49
C THR A 245 17.48 2.17 -3.02
N ALA A 246 16.63 1.73 -2.09
CA ALA A 246 16.88 1.83 -0.65
C ALA A 246 18.17 1.11 -0.23
N CYS A 247 18.37 -0.12 -0.71
CA CYS A 247 19.60 -0.88 -0.46
C CYS A 247 20.83 -0.22 -1.12
N GLY A 248 20.65 0.31 -2.34
CA GLY A 248 21.68 1.04 -3.09
C GLY A 248 22.15 2.29 -2.35
N THR A 249 21.26 3.00 -1.65
CA THR A 249 21.63 4.15 -0.81
C THR A 249 22.58 3.74 0.33
N LEU A 250 22.28 2.67 1.08
CA LEU A 250 23.16 2.20 2.14
C LEU A 250 24.47 1.63 1.58
N ARG A 251 24.43 0.97 0.41
CA ARG A 251 25.62 0.56 -0.32
C ARG A 251 26.50 1.77 -0.67
N ALA A 252 25.91 2.86 -1.16
CA ALA A 252 26.64 4.09 -1.50
C ALA A 252 27.34 4.66 -0.26
N MET A 253 26.63 4.76 0.86
CA MET A 253 27.24 5.18 2.14
C MET A 253 28.39 4.25 2.56
N SER A 254 28.21 2.93 2.44
CA SER A 254 29.25 1.96 2.80
C SER A 254 30.49 2.08 1.92
N GLN A 255 30.34 2.14 0.60
CA GLN A 255 31.45 2.24 -0.34
C GLN A 255 32.20 3.59 -0.23
N MET A 256 31.49 4.67 0.09
CA MET A 256 32.09 5.98 0.38
C MET A 256 32.64 6.06 1.82
N LYS A 257 32.49 5.01 2.63
CA LYS A 257 32.85 4.95 4.05
C LYS A 257 32.22 6.08 4.88
N LEU A 258 31.01 6.51 4.49
CA LEU A 258 30.30 7.58 5.16
C LEU A 258 29.64 7.08 6.44
N ARG A 259 29.83 7.84 7.50
CA ARG A 259 29.13 7.73 8.78
C ARG A 259 28.57 9.09 9.15
N THR A 260 27.42 9.06 9.78
CA THR A 260 26.76 10.21 10.40
C THR A 260 27.28 10.37 11.81
N GLU A 261 27.17 11.58 12.36
CA GLU A 261 27.66 11.86 13.71
C GLU A 261 26.73 11.27 14.77
N ASN A 262 25.42 11.55 14.69
CA ASN A 262 24.42 11.11 15.68
C ASN A 262 23.13 10.54 15.07
N THR A 263 23.05 10.45 13.74
CA THR A 263 21.85 10.01 13.02
C THR A 263 21.97 8.57 12.56
N GLU A 264 21.22 7.68 13.17
CA GLU A 264 21.12 6.30 12.70
C GLU A 264 20.38 6.23 11.35
N VAL A 265 20.96 5.53 10.39
CA VAL A 265 20.37 5.37 9.04
C VAL A 265 19.94 3.94 8.86
N CYS A 266 18.64 3.75 8.61
CA CYS A 266 18.05 2.43 8.49
C CYS A 266 17.40 2.24 7.12
N VAL A 267 17.32 0.99 6.68
CA VAL A 267 16.44 0.55 5.59
C VAL A 267 15.40 -0.39 6.16
N LEU A 268 14.12 -0.11 5.88
CA LEU A 268 13.01 -1.00 6.14
C LEU A 268 12.45 -1.51 4.82
N LEU A 269 12.68 -2.78 4.53
CA LEU A 269 12.01 -3.48 3.43
C LEU A 269 10.75 -4.11 3.99
N SER A 270 9.61 -3.46 3.78
CA SER A 270 8.36 -3.84 4.41
C SER A 270 7.59 -4.85 3.56
N GLY A 271 7.04 -5.89 4.18
CA GLY A 271 6.23 -6.88 3.48
C GLY A 271 4.75 -6.52 3.43
N ALA A 272 4.04 -7.11 2.47
CA ALA A 272 2.59 -7.16 2.43
C ALA A 272 1.85 -5.80 2.46
N LYS A 273 2.32 -4.80 1.68
CA LYS A 273 1.60 -3.54 1.38
C LYS A 273 0.19 -3.84 0.85
N ASN A 274 0.10 -4.72 -0.14
CA ASN A 274 -1.15 -5.03 -0.83
C ASN A 274 -2.11 -5.92 -0.02
N ALA A 275 -1.66 -6.50 1.10
CA ALA A 275 -2.51 -7.16 2.11
C ALA A 275 -2.75 -6.24 3.32
N GLY A 276 -3.10 -4.98 3.04
CA GLY A 276 -3.52 -4.03 4.06
C GLY A 276 -2.39 -3.39 4.87
N ASN A 277 -1.17 -3.33 4.33
CA ASN A 277 0.04 -2.80 4.96
C ASN A 277 0.43 -3.55 6.24
N ALA A 278 0.33 -4.88 6.21
CA ALA A 278 0.55 -5.71 7.40
C ALA A 278 1.98 -5.56 7.95
N GLY A 279 3.00 -5.56 7.10
CA GLY A 279 4.40 -5.43 7.53
C GLY A 279 4.69 -4.11 8.23
N VAL A 280 4.30 -2.98 7.63
CA VAL A 280 4.49 -1.64 8.24
C VAL A 280 3.68 -1.48 9.53
N LYS A 281 2.44 -1.99 9.59
CA LYS A 281 1.63 -1.94 10.82
C LYS A 281 2.31 -2.71 11.96
N THR A 282 2.90 -3.85 11.66
CA THR A 282 3.62 -4.65 12.66
C THR A 282 4.91 -3.96 13.08
N PHE A 283 5.68 -3.42 12.13
CA PHE A 283 6.88 -2.62 12.44
C PHE A 283 6.58 -1.46 13.40
N CYS A 284 5.54 -0.66 13.11
CA CYS A 284 5.16 0.46 13.97
C CYS A 284 4.79 0.03 15.40
N LYS A 285 4.22 -1.16 15.58
CA LYS A 285 3.89 -1.71 16.91
C LYS A 285 5.13 -2.23 17.63
N MET A 286 5.99 -2.98 16.94
CA MET A 286 7.20 -3.56 17.52
C MET A 286 8.21 -2.50 17.94
N HIS A 287 8.29 -1.40 17.18
CA HIS A 287 9.26 -0.32 17.41
C HIS A 287 8.62 0.94 18.00
N GLU A 288 7.46 0.83 18.65
CA GLU A 288 6.73 2.01 19.15
C GLU A 288 7.60 2.83 20.13
N ASP A 289 8.18 2.17 21.13
CA ASP A 289 9.00 2.84 22.15
C ASP A 289 10.33 3.35 21.57
N ALA A 290 10.99 2.53 20.74
CA ALA A 290 12.25 2.90 20.10
C ALA A 290 12.10 4.11 19.17
N ASN A 291 10.97 4.22 18.46
CA ASN A 291 10.68 5.34 17.56
C ASN A 291 10.23 6.60 18.31
N LYS A 292 9.69 6.46 19.54
CA LYS A 292 9.39 7.60 20.43
C LYS A 292 10.64 8.13 21.13
N ALA A 293 11.57 7.25 21.50
CA ALA A 293 12.80 7.61 22.21
C ALA A 293 13.78 8.41 21.33
N VAL A 294 13.82 8.11 20.02
CA VAL A 294 14.74 8.74 19.07
C VAL A 294 13.97 9.64 18.11
N LYS A 295 14.52 10.81 17.74
CA LYS A 295 13.92 11.72 16.74
C LYS A 295 13.90 11.06 15.34
N THR A 296 12.90 10.22 15.11
CA THR A 296 12.77 9.36 13.93
C THR A 296 11.98 10.03 12.81
N ILE A 297 12.46 9.91 11.58
CA ILE A 297 11.69 10.23 10.36
C ILE A 297 11.73 9.04 9.40
N VAL A 298 10.70 8.91 8.56
CA VAL A 298 10.64 7.89 7.50
C VAL A 298 10.60 8.56 6.13
N ILE A 299 11.40 8.05 5.20
CA ILE A 299 11.36 8.39 3.77
C ILE A 299 10.95 7.13 3.01
N SER A 300 9.68 7.04 2.62
CA SER A 300 9.16 5.94 1.80
C SER A 300 9.47 6.17 0.32
N LEU A 301 9.99 5.16 -0.35
CA LEU A 301 10.21 5.11 -1.78
C LEU A 301 9.06 4.34 -2.43
N ASP A 302 8.28 4.97 -3.31
CA ASP A 302 7.16 4.33 -4.00
C ASP A 302 7.12 4.75 -5.47
N SER A 303 7.17 3.78 -6.39
CA SER A 303 6.88 4.02 -7.81
C SER A 303 7.77 5.08 -8.46
N ILE A 304 9.07 4.80 -8.54
CA ILE A 304 10.10 5.70 -9.09
C ILE A 304 10.37 5.33 -10.55
N TYR A 305 9.96 6.19 -11.49
CA TYR A 305 10.08 5.93 -12.94
C TYR A 305 10.25 7.17 -13.83
N ASN A 306 10.16 8.37 -13.26
CA ASN A 306 10.32 9.62 -14.03
C ASN A 306 11.05 10.66 -13.18
N ALA A 307 12.22 11.08 -13.67
CA ALA A 307 13.10 12.03 -13.00
C ALA A 307 12.52 13.45 -12.95
N ASP A 308 11.78 13.83 -13.99
CA ASP A 308 11.17 15.17 -14.13
C ASP A 308 9.83 15.28 -13.39
N ALA A 309 9.48 14.25 -12.62
CA ALA A 309 8.20 14.12 -11.96
C ALA A 309 8.32 13.64 -10.51
N ILE A 310 9.51 13.70 -9.92
CA ILE A 310 9.71 13.26 -8.54
C ILE A 310 8.93 14.21 -7.63
N THR A 311 7.95 13.64 -6.96
CA THR A 311 6.98 14.33 -6.11
C THR A 311 7.21 13.93 -4.66
N VAL A 312 7.07 14.92 -3.77
CA VAL A 312 7.15 14.73 -2.32
C VAL A 312 5.76 14.84 -1.71
N ILE A 313 5.40 13.85 -0.88
CA ILE A 313 4.22 13.92 0.00
C ILE A 313 4.71 13.80 1.43
N SER A 314 4.57 14.85 2.24
CA SER A 314 5.09 14.89 3.61
C SER A 314 3.98 15.00 4.66
N SER A 315 4.28 14.55 5.88
CA SER A 315 3.36 14.65 7.01
C SER A 315 3.39 16.02 7.70
N SER A 316 4.45 16.81 7.50
CA SER A 316 4.65 18.12 8.14
C SER A 316 5.55 19.04 7.32
N LYS A 317 5.40 20.36 7.54
CA LYS A 317 6.25 21.39 6.92
C LYS A 317 7.74 21.17 7.22
N LYS A 318 8.08 20.76 8.45
CA LYS A 318 9.47 20.49 8.84
C LYS A 318 10.15 19.44 7.94
N ILE A 319 9.42 18.38 7.54
CA ILE A 319 9.96 17.38 6.62
C ILE A 319 10.01 17.91 5.19
N THR A 320 9.02 18.70 4.78
CA THR A 320 9.06 19.39 3.49
C THR A 320 10.30 20.27 3.36
N ASP A 321 10.60 21.09 4.36
CA ASP A 321 11.75 22.00 4.36
C ASP A 321 13.08 21.23 4.36
N LEU A 322 13.15 20.11 5.08
CA LEU A 322 14.29 19.20 5.05
C LEU A 322 14.53 18.64 3.63
N LEU A 323 13.47 18.15 2.98
CA LEU A 323 13.56 17.60 1.62
C LEU A 323 13.82 18.68 0.57
N ALA A 324 13.30 19.90 0.75
CA ALA A 324 13.63 21.04 -0.11
C ALA A 324 15.11 21.42 -0.01
N THR A 325 15.68 21.36 1.19
CA THR A 325 17.13 21.56 1.39
C THR A 325 17.93 20.47 0.69
N ALA A 326 17.53 19.20 0.84
CA ALA A 326 18.18 18.07 0.20
C ALA A 326 18.06 18.11 -1.34
N SER A 327 16.91 18.52 -1.86
CA SER A 327 16.63 18.75 -3.28
C SER A 327 17.57 19.80 -3.87
N SER A 328 17.68 20.95 -3.21
CA SER A 328 18.60 22.02 -3.61
C SER A 328 20.06 21.54 -3.63
N ASN A 329 20.50 20.83 -2.59
CA ASN A 329 21.86 20.28 -2.52
C ASN A 329 22.14 19.23 -3.59
N SER A 330 21.15 18.40 -3.94
CA SER A 330 21.31 17.33 -4.94
C SER A 330 21.12 17.80 -6.39
N GLY A 331 20.69 19.04 -6.60
CA GLY A 331 20.31 19.55 -7.94
C GLY A 331 19.11 18.82 -8.54
N VAL A 332 18.28 18.17 -7.72
CA VAL A 332 17.09 17.43 -8.15
C VAL A 332 15.87 18.28 -7.89
N GLU A 333 15.10 18.59 -8.93
CA GLU A 333 13.82 19.28 -8.74
C GLU A 333 12.80 18.33 -8.10
N LEU A 334 12.27 18.73 -6.94
CA LEU A 334 11.18 18.03 -6.28
C LEU A 334 9.87 18.80 -6.44
N LEU A 335 8.90 18.18 -7.09
CA LEU A 335 7.56 18.71 -7.17
C LEU A 335 6.88 18.58 -5.80
N ASN A 336 6.72 19.71 -5.11
CA ASN A 336 5.97 19.74 -3.87
C ASN A 336 4.49 19.93 -4.21
N ILE A 337 3.74 18.84 -4.18
CA ILE A 337 2.33 18.90 -4.53
C ILE A 337 1.51 18.55 -3.29
N ASN A 338 0.60 19.46 -2.92
CA ASN A 338 -0.40 19.25 -1.88
C ASN A 338 -1.50 18.32 -2.42
N GLN A 339 -1.11 17.10 -2.78
CA GLN A 339 -1.95 16.15 -3.51
C GLN A 339 -3.05 15.64 -2.59
N LYS A 340 -4.24 16.24 -2.69
CA LYS A 340 -5.47 15.65 -2.14
C LYS A 340 -5.79 14.29 -2.80
N HIS A 341 -5.15 13.94 -3.93
CA HIS A 341 -5.49 12.79 -4.79
C HIS A 341 -4.40 11.73 -5.06
N ILE A 342 -3.08 12.00 -4.95
CA ILE A 342 -2.10 10.91 -4.66
C ILE A 342 -2.37 10.48 -3.24
N LYS A 343 -3.38 9.62 -3.10
CA LYS A 343 -3.99 9.23 -1.85
C LYS A 343 -2.89 8.93 -0.84
N LYS A 344 -2.98 9.57 0.32
CA LYS A 344 -2.30 9.22 1.58
C LYS A 344 -2.65 7.77 1.95
N ASN A 345 -2.17 6.83 1.17
CA ASN A 345 -2.42 5.40 1.17
C ASN A 345 -1.07 4.69 1.29
N GLY A 346 -1.09 3.37 1.47
CA GLY A 346 0.13 2.61 1.67
C GLY A 346 0.76 2.87 3.05
N SER A 347 2.08 2.77 3.10
CA SER A 347 2.89 2.92 4.32
C SER A 347 2.79 4.32 4.94
N PHE A 348 2.70 5.39 4.13
CA PHE A 348 2.57 6.78 4.60
C PHE A 348 1.45 6.96 5.63
N LYS A 349 0.26 6.40 5.36
CA LYS A 349 -0.90 6.51 6.27
C LYS A 349 -0.65 5.80 7.59
N VAL A 350 0.04 4.67 7.54
CA VAL A 350 0.33 3.84 8.72
C VAL A 350 1.33 4.56 9.62
N PHE A 351 2.45 5.03 9.07
CA PHE A 351 3.44 5.81 9.82
C PHE A 351 2.84 7.08 10.40
N LYS A 352 2.07 7.84 9.61
CA LYS A 352 1.39 9.04 10.10
C LYS A 352 0.43 8.73 11.25
N LYS A 353 -0.35 7.64 11.16
CA LYS A 353 -1.26 7.22 12.25
C LYS A 353 -0.50 6.78 13.51
N ALA A 354 0.68 6.20 13.34
CA ALA A 354 1.58 5.84 14.45
C ALA A 354 2.32 7.06 15.04
N GLY A 355 2.07 8.28 14.55
CA GLY A 355 2.74 9.49 15.02
C GLY A 355 4.19 9.64 14.53
N ILE A 356 4.64 8.81 13.59
CA ILE A 356 6.00 8.86 13.04
C ILE A 356 6.01 9.86 11.87
N PRO A 357 6.84 10.92 11.93
CA PRO A 357 7.01 11.84 10.82
C PRO A 357 7.46 11.10 9.56
N VAL A 358 6.76 11.30 8.44
CA VAL A 358 7.00 10.55 7.20
C VAL A 358 6.89 11.44 5.97
N ALA A 359 7.73 11.16 4.97
CA ALA A 359 7.55 11.61 3.60
C ALA A 359 7.64 10.44 2.62
N THR A 360 6.96 10.58 1.49
CA THR A 360 7.03 9.63 0.36
C THR A 360 7.62 10.35 -0.85
N LEU A 361 8.65 9.75 -1.44
CA LEU A 361 9.20 10.11 -2.74
C LEU A 361 8.58 9.20 -3.80
N THR A 362 7.93 9.78 -4.79
CA THR A 362 7.24 9.04 -5.86
C THR A 362 7.26 9.78 -7.19
N SER A 363 7.25 9.07 -8.30
CA SER A 363 7.04 9.67 -9.63
C SER A 363 5.56 9.64 -10.06
N LEU A 364 4.64 9.18 -9.20
CA LEU A 364 3.22 9.18 -9.50
C LEU A 364 2.67 10.61 -9.56
N LYS A 365 1.80 10.86 -10.54
CA LYS A 365 1.01 12.11 -10.68
C LYS A 365 -0.47 11.80 -10.42
N GLU A 366 -1.33 12.81 -10.58
CA GLU A 366 -2.78 12.63 -10.49
C GLU A 366 -3.28 11.60 -11.53
N ASP A 367 -2.77 11.70 -12.75
CA ASP A 367 -2.94 10.70 -13.79
C ASP A 367 -1.92 9.56 -13.61
N LEU A 368 -2.44 8.37 -13.30
CA LEU A 368 -1.62 7.17 -13.14
C LEU A 368 -1.17 6.65 -14.51
N PRO A 369 0.11 6.28 -14.68
CA PRO A 369 0.58 5.76 -15.96
C PRO A 369 -0.08 4.42 -16.26
N ALA A 370 -0.25 4.12 -17.56
CA ALA A 370 -0.99 2.94 -18.01
C ALA A 370 -0.41 1.60 -17.50
N PHE A 371 0.88 1.55 -17.20
CA PHE A 371 1.50 0.35 -16.66
C PHE A 371 1.14 0.09 -15.19
N PHE A 372 0.81 1.12 -14.41
CA PHE A 372 0.70 1.05 -12.96
C PHE A 372 -0.41 0.09 -12.50
N GLY A 373 -0.03 -0.94 -11.75
CA GLY A 373 -0.94 -1.98 -11.29
C GLY A 373 -1.50 -2.87 -12.40
N SER A 374 -0.68 -3.13 -13.43
CA SER A 374 -0.99 -4.03 -14.53
C SER A 374 0.20 -4.92 -14.86
N ALA A 375 0.01 -5.86 -15.80
CA ALA A 375 1.10 -6.70 -16.30
C ALA A 375 2.19 -5.92 -17.07
N LYS A 376 1.91 -4.67 -17.47
CA LYS A 376 2.87 -3.81 -18.16
C LYS A 376 3.87 -3.14 -17.22
N ASP A 377 3.70 -3.25 -15.90
CA ASP A 377 4.69 -2.77 -14.91
C ASP A 377 5.91 -3.70 -14.86
N ASN A 378 6.70 -3.65 -15.93
CA ASN A 378 7.88 -4.46 -16.21
C ASN A 378 9.18 -3.64 -16.15
N GLU A 379 10.31 -4.29 -16.40
CA GLU A 379 11.67 -3.76 -16.34
C GLU A 379 11.99 -2.64 -17.34
N GLU A 380 11.21 -2.51 -18.41
CA GLU A 380 11.35 -1.45 -19.41
C GLU A 380 10.98 -0.08 -18.83
N ASN A 381 10.12 -0.06 -17.80
CA ASN A 381 9.72 1.18 -17.13
C ASN A 381 10.74 1.71 -16.13
N ILE A 382 11.85 1.00 -15.88
CA ILE A 382 12.90 1.48 -14.97
C ILE A 382 13.65 2.66 -15.62
N ASN A 383 13.61 3.82 -14.96
CA ASN A 383 14.33 5.01 -15.36
C ASN A 383 15.56 5.23 -14.46
N VAL A 384 16.76 5.05 -15.03
CA VAL A 384 18.04 5.19 -14.32
C VAL A 384 18.20 6.59 -13.71
N LYS A 385 17.84 7.64 -14.46
CA LYS A 385 17.95 9.03 -13.98
C LYS A 385 17.05 9.28 -12.78
N ALA A 386 15.84 8.70 -12.77
CA ALA A 386 14.92 8.82 -11.64
C ALA A 386 15.48 8.13 -10.39
N VAL A 387 16.06 6.94 -10.55
CA VAL A 387 16.71 6.20 -9.45
C VAL A 387 17.93 6.95 -8.91
N GLU A 388 18.81 7.45 -9.78
CA GLU A 388 19.97 8.26 -9.40
C GLU A 388 19.55 9.51 -8.64
N ALA A 389 18.55 10.25 -9.16
CA ALA A 389 18.02 11.45 -8.53
C ALA A 389 17.46 11.19 -7.13
N VAL A 390 16.61 10.15 -6.97
CA VAL A 390 16.08 9.78 -5.65
C VAL A 390 17.19 9.39 -4.69
N MET A 391 18.18 8.60 -5.14
CA MET A 391 19.31 8.19 -4.30
C MET A 391 20.11 9.41 -3.79
N LYS A 392 20.40 10.38 -4.67
CA LYS A 392 21.06 11.64 -4.29
C LYS A 392 20.23 12.45 -3.29
N THR A 393 18.93 12.60 -3.55
CA THR A 393 18.04 13.32 -2.63
C THR A 393 17.99 12.66 -1.26
N VAL A 394 17.93 11.32 -1.18
CA VAL A 394 17.93 10.60 0.11
C VAL A 394 19.26 10.77 0.85
N LEU A 395 20.39 10.66 0.15
CA LEU A 395 21.72 10.90 0.75
C LEU A 395 21.84 12.32 1.32
N GLU A 396 21.43 13.34 0.55
CA GLU A 396 21.41 14.73 1.04
C GLU A 396 20.42 14.94 2.20
N THR A 397 19.31 14.20 2.22
CA THR A 397 18.34 14.23 3.34
C THR A 397 18.96 13.69 4.62
N ILE A 398 19.74 12.60 4.53
CA ILE A 398 20.47 12.02 5.66
C ILE A 398 21.41 13.06 6.26
N TYR A 399 22.23 13.72 5.42
CA TYR A 399 23.19 14.73 5.87
C TYR A 399 22.51 15.98 6.45
N ALA A 400 21.46 16.46 5.79
CA ALA A 400 20.69 17.60 6.31
C ALA A 400 20.04 17.28 7.66
N LYS A 401 19.58 16.03 7.86
CA LYS A 401 19.01 15.58 9.13
C LYS A 401 20.09 15.50 10.21
N ASP A 402 21.27 14.99 9.88
CA ASP A 402 22.38 14.88 10.81
C ASP A 402 22.86 16.25 11.28
N ALA A 403 23.00 17.20 10.36
CA ALA A 403 23.37 18.58 10.65
C ALA A 403 22.30 19.38 11.43
N SER A 404 21.02 18.95 11.39
CA SER A 404 19.93 19.63 12.10
C SER A 404 20.07 19.49 13.63
N LYS A 405 19.79 20.55 14.40
CA LYS A 405 19.83 20.50 15.88
C LYS A 405 18.67 19.68 16.49
#